data_AF-A0A1H9EHZ1-F1
#
_entry.id   AF-A0A1H9EHZ1-F1
#
_cell.length_a   1.000
_cell.length_b   1.000
_cell.length_c   1.000
_cell.angle_alpha   90.00
_cell.angle_beta   90.00
_cell.angle_gamma   90.00
#
_symmetry.space_group_name_H-M   'P 1'
#
loop_
_entity.id
_entity.type
_entity.pdbx_description
1 polymer ?
#
loop_
_entity_poly.entity_id
_entity_poly.type
_entity_poly.pdbx_seq_one_letter_code
_entity_poly.pdbx_strand_id
1 'polypeptide(L)'
;MNILFEGDTGQALCERCQALVAMHYTRRDVPFSDGLGVARDILVGVCDGCDTVVAIPPQSTPAIREARKQQLKSIEARLPAVYLDVLDAAMQAVSSEAGAHLRKLFLAHYFHWLVQARQGAGLQPGHEAFVQALDAQRHQRGLPASGATRRLSMKVNAHMAEDFLTLLGQTRMSQTELLKAVIARIQMDVLEARDPQVIETLQRLTRVAG
;
A
#
# COMPACT_ATOMS: atom_id res chain seq x y z
N MET A 1 -7.47 -25.93 24.48
CA MET A 1 -7.06 -26.08 23.06
C MET A 1 -6.07 -27.22 23.02
N ASN A 2 -6.32 -28.23 22.20
CA ASN A 2 -5.39 -29.35 22.03
C ASN A 2 -4.40 -29.01 20.90
N ILE A 3 -3.14 -29.43 21.08
CA ILE A 3 -2.10 -29.31 20.06
C ILE A 3 -2.30 -30.47 19.08
N LEU A 4 -2.40 -30.16 17.80
CA LEU A 4 -2.51 -31.14 16.72
C LEU A 4 -1.15 -31.39 16.09
N PHE A 5 -0.92 -32.62 15.65
CA PHE A 5 0.29 -33.09 15.03
C PHE A 5 0.01 -33.63 13.62
N GLU A 6 1.05 -33.70 12.81
CA GLU A 6 0.98 -34.40 11.53
C GLU A 6 0.68 -35.88 11.75
N GLY A 7 -0.27 -36.42 10.98
CA GLY A 7 -0.82 -37.76 11.15
C GLY A 7 -2.06 -37.84 12.05
N ASP A 8 -2.39 -36.79 12.83
CA ASP A 8 -3.64 -36.77 13.60
C ASP A 8 -4.84 -36.89 12.66
N THR A 9 -5.85 -37.66 13.06
CA THR A 9 -7.05 -37.91 12.25
C THR A 9 -8.28 -37.24 12.83
N GLY A 10 -9.26 -36.92 11.97
CA GLY A 10 -10.55 -36.38 12.38
C GLY A 10 -11.62 -36.54 11.32
N GLN A 11 -12.73 -35.83 11.49
CA GLN A 11 -13.79 -35.74 10.49
C GLN A 11 -14.08 -34.28 10.17
N ALA A 12 -14.34 -33.99 8.90
CA ALA A 12 -14.70 -32.66 8.43
C ALA A 12 -15.67 -32.75 7.25
N LEU A 13 -16.42 -31.66 7.00
CA LEU A 13 -17.23 -31.56 5.79
C LEU A 13 -16.32 -31.23 4.60
N CYS A 14 -16.40 -32.01 3.54
CA CYS A 14 -15.66 -31.75 2.31
C CYS A 14 -16.58 -31.15 1.24
N GLU A 15 -16.28 -29.94 0.79
CA GLU A 15 -17.04 -29.27 -0.27
C GLU A 15 -16.90 -29.97 -1.63
N ARG A 16 -15.81 -30.73 -1.86
CA ARG A 16 -15.63 -31.47 -3.11
C ARG A 16 -16.38 -32.80 -3.12
N CYS A 17 -16.37 -33.52 -2.01
CA CYS A 17 -17.10 -34.78 -1.86
C CYS A 17 -18.57 -34.60 -1.46
N GLN A 18 -18.95 -33.40 -1.01
CA GLN A 18 -20.30 -33.07 -0.51
C GLN A 18 -20.76 -34.01 0.62
N ALA A 19 -19.83 -34.42 1.49
CA ALA A 19 -20.07 -35.38 2.56
C ALA A 19 -19.18 -35.11 3.78
N LEU A 20 -19.58 -35.67 4.93
CA LEU A 20 -18.70 -35.79 6.10
C LEU A 20 -17.66 -36.86 5.80
N VAL A 21 -16.39 -36.48 5.78
CA VAL A 21 -15.28 -37.36 5.40
C VAL A 21 -14.29 -37.52 6.55
N ALA A 22 -13.57 -38.64 6.55
CA ALA A 22 -12.34 -38.77 7.31
C ALA A 22 -11.26 -37.84 6.72
N MET A 23 -10.44 -37.29 7.62
CA MET A 23 -9.31 -36.46 7.27
C MET A 23 -8.11 -36.80 8.14
N HIS A 24 -6.92 -36.51 7.63
CA HIS A 24 -5.68 -36.51 8.42
C HIS A 24 -4.97 -35.16 8.30
N TYR A 25 -4.21 -34.80 9.33
CA TYR A 25 -3.40 -33.59 9.35
C TYR A 25 -2.05 -33.83 8.66
N THR A 26 -1.67 -32.93 7.76
CA THR A 26 -0.37 -32.94 7.06
C THR A 26 0.12 -31.53 6.76
N ARG A 27 1.41 -31.36 6.47
CA ARG A 27 2.02 -30.09 6.07
C ARG A 27 1.80 -29.81 4.59
N ARG A 28 1.23 -28.64 4.25
CA ARG A 28 1.05 -28.19 2.86
C ARG A 28 1.22 -26.69 2.68
N ASP A 29 1.50 -26.34 1.42
CA ASP A 29 1.34 -25.00 0.90
C ASP A 29 -0.13 -24.76 0.53
N VAL A 30 -0.75 -23.73 1.12
CA VAL A 30 -2.16 -23.39 0.89
C VAL A 30 -2.27 -22.04 0.20
N PRO A 31 -2.73 -21.98 -1.06
CA PRO A 31 -3.03 -20.71 -1.71
C PRO A 31 -4.22 -20.02 -1.03
N PHE A 32 -4.19 -18.68 -0.96
CA PHE A 32 -5.36 -17.94 -0.50
C PHE A 32 -6.46 -17.97 -1.56
N SER A 33 -7.72 -17.92 -1.11
CA SER A 33 -8.90 -18.05 -1.98
C SER A 33 -9.06 -16.90 -2.99
N ASP A 34 -8.42 -15.76 -2.72
CA ASP A 34 -8.33 -14.62 -3.65
C ASP A 34 -7.25 -14.82 -4.73
N GLY A 35 -6.54 -15.95 -4.72
CA GLY A 35 -5.47 -16.28 -5.66
C GLY A 35 -4.17 -15.50 -5.40
N LEU A 36 -4.15 -14.63 -4.40
CA LEU A 36 -2.99 -13.83 -4.07
C LEU A 36 -2.26 -14.52 -2.93
N GLY A 37 -1.11 -15.11 -3.20
CA GLY A 37 -0.20 -15.65 -2.19
C GLY A 37 -0.55 -17.03 -1.65
N VAL A 38 0.39 -17.54 -0.85
CA VAL A 38 0.41 -18.93 -0.37
C VAL A 38 0.94 -18.93 1.06
N ALA A 39 0.22 -19.55 1.99
CA ALA A 39 0.75 -19.90 3.29
C ALA A 39 1.55 -21.20 3.14
N ARG A 40 2.88 -21.11 3.25
CA ARG A 40 3.77 -22.24 3.01
C ARG A 40 3.95 -23.11 4.24
N ASP A 41 4.06 -24.41 4.04
CA ASP A 41 4.41 -25.40 5.04
C ASP A 41 3.57 -25.30 6.34
N ILE A 42 2.25 -25.15 6.20
CA ILE A 42 1.33 -25.06 7.34
C ILE A 42 0.63 -26.40 7.59
N LEU A 43 0.26 -26.66 8.85
CA LEU A 43 -0.54 -27.84 9.20
C LEU A 43 -1.96 -27.64 8.68
N VAL A 44 -2.49 -28.63 7.98
CA VAL A 44 -3.85 -28.64 7.41
C VAL A 44 -4.48 -30.02 7.53
N GLY A 45 -5.80 -30.09 7.70
CA GLY A 45 -6.56 -31.32 7.56
C GLY A 45 -6.96 -31.53 6.10
N VAL A 46 -6.61 -32.68 5.51
CA VAL A 46 -6.92 -33.03 4.13
C VAL A 46 -7.91 -34.20 4.08
N CYS A 47 -8.84 -34.15 3.13
CA CYS A 47 -9.80 -35.23 2.91
C CYS A 47 -9.10 -36.48 2.40
N ASP A 48 -9.30 -37.63 3.05
CA ASP A 48 -8.68 -38.91 2.66
C ASP A 48 -9.14 -39.39 1.27
N GLY A 49 -10.32 -38.96 0.82
CA GLY A 49 -10.90 -39.39 -0.46
C GLY A 49 -10.54 -38.54 -1.68
N CYS A 50 -10.28 -37.23 -1.50
CA CYS A 50 -10.05 -36.31 -2.63
C CYS A 50 -8.89 -35.35 -2.46
N ASP A 51 -8.17 -35.45 -1.33
CA ASP A 51 -6.96 -34.71 -1.03
C ASP A 51 -7.11 -33.18 -0.90
N THR A 52 -8.34 -32.68 -0.95
CA THR A 52 -8.66 -31.26 -0.73
C THR A 52 -8.46 -30.89 0.74
N VAL A 53 -7.95 -29.69 1.00
CA VAL A 53 -7.88 -29.09 2.33
C VAL A 53 -9.30 -28.83 2.84
N VAL A 54 -9.66 -29.43 3.97
CA VAL A 54 -10.99 -29.34 4.59
C VAL A 54 -10.97 -28.72 5.99
N ALA A 55 -9.79 -28.56 6.59
CA ALA A 55 -9.62 -27.90 7.87
C ALA A 55 -8.25 -27.22 7.98
N ILE A 56 -8.18 -26.12 8.74
CA ILE A 56 -6.92 -25.48 9.12
C ILE A 56 -6.96 -25.25 10.64
N PRO A 57 -6.05 -25.85 11.42
CA PRO A 57 -6.04 -25.70 12.86
C PRO A 57 -5.56 -24.28 13.27
N PRO A 58 -5.96 -23.76 14.45
CA PRO A 58 -5.56 -22.43 14.91
C PRO A 58 -4.03 -22.24 15.06
N GLN A 59 -3.27 -23.34 15.17
CA GLN A 59 -1.80 -23.32 15.22
C GLN A 59 -1.16 -22.80 13.92
N SER A 60 -1.87 -22.92 12.80
CA SER A 60 -1.42 -22.43 11.50
C SER A 60 -1.74 -20.94 11.28
N THR A 61 -2.56 -20.33 12.15
CA THR A 61 -2.97 -18.91 12.04
C THR A 61 -1.78 -17.93 12.03
N PRO A 62 -0.72 -18.07 12.88
CA PRO A 62 0.44 -17.18 12.81
C PRO A 62 1.15 -17.22 11.46
N ALA A 63 1.35 -18.41 10.88
CA ALA A 63 1.99 -18.57 9.57
C ALA A 63 1.15 -17.96 8.44
N ILE A 64 -0.17 -18.14 8.47
CA ILE A 64 -1.11 -17.50 7.53
C ILE A 64 -1.04 -15.97 7.66
N ARG A 65 -1.00 -15.45 8.89
CA ARG A 65 -0.89 -14.00 9.14
C ARG A 65 0.43 -13.44 8.61
N GLU A 66 1.54 -14.14 8.81
CA GLU A 66 2.84 -13.73 8.27
C GLU A 66 2.86 -13.80 6.74
N ALA A 67 2.31 -14.85 6.12
CA ALA A 67 2.17 -14.93 4.67
C ALA A 67 1.31 -13.77 4.10
N ARG A 68 0.25 -13.34 4.81
CA ARG A 68 -0.52 -12.14 4.46
C ARG A 68 0.28 -10.85 4.62
N LYS A 69 1.13 -10.72 5.65
CA LYS A 69 2.00 -9.55 5.81
C LYS A 69 3.11 -9.48 4.76
N GLN A 70 3.64 -10.63 4.34
CA GLN A 70 4.67 -10.72 3.29
C GLN A 70 4.17 -10.21 1.93
N GLN A 71 2.86 -10.12 1.72
CA GLN A 71 2.27 -9.45 0.56
C GLN A 71 2.32 -7.92 0.62
N LEU A 72 2.47 -7.34 1.81
CA LEU A 72 2.59 -5.90 1.96
C LEU A 72 4.01 -5.47 1.56
N LYS A 73 4.13 -4.85 0.40
CA LYS A 73 5.39 -4.24 -0.06
C LYS A 73 5.67 -2.98 0.78
N SER A 74 6.94 -2.73 1.09
CA SER A 74 7.38 -1.48 1.73
C SER A 74 7.72 -0.47 0.65
N ILE A 75 7.13 0.73 0.72
CA ILE A 75 7.65 1.90 0.00
C ILE A 75 8.35 2.79 1.02
N GLU A 76 9.63 3.06 0.79
CA GLU A 76 10.48 3.78 1.75
C GLU A 76 11.47 4.73 1.05
N ALA A 77 11.50 5.98 1.48
CA ALA A 77 12.46 6.96 0.97
C ALA A 77 12.84 7.99 2.03
N ARG A 78 14.01 8.60 1.86
CA ARG A 78 14.43 9.78 2.63
C ARG A 78 14.30 11.00 1.74
N LEU A 79 13.42 11.94 2.12
CA LEU A 79 13.10 13.14 1.34
C LEU A 79 13.58 14.37 2.10
N PRO A 80 13.90 15.49 1.41
CA PRO A 80 14.03 16.78 2.09
C PRO A 80 12.76 17.07 2.90
N ALA A 81 12.93 17.57 4.12
CA ALA A 81 11.82 17.70 5.10
C ALA A 81 10.63 18.48 4.51
N VAL A 82 10.91 19.52 3.72
CA VAL A 82 9.91 20.37 3.05
C VAL A 82 8.89 19.57 2.22
N TYR A 83 9.25 18.44 1.63
CA TYR A 83 8.26 17.63 0.88
C TYR A 83 7.22 17.01 1.81
N LEU A 84 7.62 16.54 3.00
CA LEU A 84 6.64 16.02 3.96
C LEU A 84 5.83 17.15 4.58
N ASP A 85 6.44 18.31 4.81
CA ASP A 85 5.74 19.47 5.35
C ASP A 85 4.68 19.98 4.34
N VAL A 86 5.01 19.98 3.05
CA VAL A 86 4.08 20.29 1.95
C VAL A 86 2.96 19.27 1.84
N LEU A 87 3.27 17.96 1.93
CA LEU A 87 2.25 16.92 1.92
C LEU A 87 1.31 17.07 3.11
N ASP A 88 1.85 17.31 4.31
CA ASP A 88 1.05 17.52 5.52
C ASP A 88 0.17 18.78 5.40
N ALA A 89 0.70 19.87 4.83
CA ALA A 89 -0.07 21.10 4.58
C ALA A 89 -1.21 20.88 3.58
N ALA A 90 -0.97 20.13 2.50
CA ALA A 90 -2.00 19.78 1.53
C ALA A 90 -3.10 18.92 2.17
N MET A 91 -2.74 17.93 2.99
CA MET A 91 -3.70 17.13 3.74
C MET A 91 -4.55 17.97 4.70
N GLN A 92 -3.92 18.89 5.45
CA GLN A 92 -4.62 19.79 6.37
C GLN A 92 -5.59 20.74 5.65
N ALA A 93 -5.26 21.16 4.42
CA ALA A 93 -6.15 21.98 3.60
C ALA A 93 -7.40 21.22 3.13
N VAL A 94 -7.32 19.89 2.98
CA VAL A 94 -8.44 19.02 2.63
C VAL A 94 -9.32 18.72 3.85
N SER A 95 -8.71 18.35 4.98
CA SER A 95 -9.41 18.02 6.22
C SER A 95 -8.63 18.51 7.43
N SER A 96 -9.31 19.20 8.35
CA SER A 96 -8.70 19.74 9.57
C SER A 96 -8.21 18.66 10.54
N GLU A 97 -8.72 17.44 10.41
CA GLU A 97 -8.35 16.28 11.23
C GLU A 97 -7.25 15.42 10.58
N ALA A 98 -6.74 15.85 9.42
CA ALA A 98 -5.81 15.04 8.65
C ALA A 98 -4.44 14.93 9.32
N GLY A 99 -4.11 13.72 9.77
CA GLY A 99 -2.81 13.39 10.36
C GLY A 99 -1.91 12.60 9.42
N ALA A 100 -0.66 12.36 9.85
CA ALA A 100 0.34 11.60 9.09
C ALA A 100 -0.11 10.17 8.68
N HIS A 101 -1.11 9.61 9.36
CA HIS A 101 -1.71 8.32 9.02
C HIS A 101 -2.42 8.32 7.65
N LEU A 102 -2.86 9.49 7.15
CA LEU A 102 -3.54 9.63 5.85
C LEU A 102 -2.60 9.82 4.66
N ARG A 103 -1.29 10.00 4.88
CA ARG A 103 -0.31 10.17 3.78
C ARG A 103 -0.38 9.04 2.76
N LYS A 104 -0.55 7.79 3.24
CA LYS A 104 -0.71 6.62 2.38
C LYS A 104 -1.94 6.74 1.49
N LEU A 105 -3.05 7.25 2.02
CA LEU A 105 -4.30 7.39 1.28
C LEU A 105 -4.18 8.42 0.15
N PHE A 106 -3.57 9.58 0.42
CA PHE A 106 -3.33 10.60 -0.61
C PHE A 106 -2.41 10.07 -1.71
N LEU A 107 -1.29 9.45 -1.32
CA LEU A 107 -0.36 8.88 -2.28
C LEU A 107 -0.99 7.73 -3.09
N ALA A 108 -1.77 6.86 -2.45
CA ALA A 108 -2.48 5.78 -3.14
C ALA A 108 -3.47 6.31 -4.18
N HIS A 109 -4.26 7.33 -3.82
CA HIS A 109 -5.19 7.97 -4.74
C HIS A 109 -4.46 8.55 -5.96
N TYR A 110 -3.37 9.29 -5.71
CA TYR A 110 -2.60 9.90 -6.79
C TYR A 110 -1.89 8.89 -7.67
N PHE A 111 -1.30 7.83 -7.11
CA PHE A 111 -0.69 6.78 -7.91
C PHE A 111 -1.71 6.16 -8.86
N HIS A 112 -2.87 5.79 -8.34
CA HIS A 112 -3.95 5.22 -9.13
C HIS A 112 -4.45 6.18 -10.21
N TRP A 113 -4.76 7.42 -9.84
CA TRP A 113 -5.28 8.42 -10.78
C TRP A 113 -4.28 8.73 -11.90
N LEU A 114 -2.98 8.86 -11.59
CA LEU A 114 -1.94 9.15 -12.58
C LEU A 114 -1.77 8.00 -13.59
N VAL A 115 -1.88 6.75 -13.13
CA VAL A 115 -1.85 5.56 -14.01
C VAL A 115 -3.07 5.55 -14.92
N GLN A 116 -4.27 5.74 -14.37
CA GLN A 116 -5.52 5.71 -15.14
C GLN A 116 -5.60 6.84 -16.17
N ALA A 117 -5.24 8.07 -15.77
CA ALA A 117 -5.25 9.23 -16.64
C ALA A 117 -4.05 9.26 -17.62
N ARG A 118 -3.11 8.32 -17.51
CA ARG A 118 -1.84 8.29 -18.26
C ARG A 118 -1.04 9.61 -18.16
N GLN A 119 -1.09 10.25 -17.00
CA GLN A 119 -0.47 11.56 -16.77
C GLN A 119 0.93 11.47 -16.13
N GLY A 120 1.55 10.29 -16.14
CA GLY A 120 2.91 10.10 -15.62
C GLY A 120 3.95 11.04 -16.28
N ALA A 121 3.81 11.33 -17.57
CA ALA A 121 4.74 12.20 -18.30
C ALA A 121 4.78 13.66 -17.79
N GLY A 122 3.68 14.15 -17.19
CA GLY A 122 3.59 15.51 -16.65
C GLY A 122 4.28 15.69 -15.30
N LEU A 123 4.70 14.61 -14.65
CA LEU A 123 5.30 14.65 -13.30
C LEU A 123 6.66 15.34 -13.27
N GLN A 124 7.53 15.08 -14.26
CA GLN A 124 8.87 15.65 -14.29
C GLN A 124 8.84 17.19 -14.46
N PRO A 125 8.14 17.75 -15.47
CA PRO A 125 8.04 19.21 -15.60
C PRO A 125 7.36 19.87 -14.39
N GLY A 126 6.32 19.25 -13.83
CA GLY A 126 5.64 19.76 -12.63
C GLY A 126 6.56 19.79 -11.41
N HIS A 127 7.40 18.76 -11.24
CA HIS A 127 8.38 18.70 -10.17
C HIS A 127 9.48 19.76 -10.32
N GLU A 128 9.97 19.99 -11.53
CA GLU A 128 10.96 21.04 -11.81
C GLU A 128 10.41 22.44 -11.51
N ALA A 129 9.17 22.73 -11.92
CA ALA A 129 8.50 23.98 -11.61
C ALA A 129 8.33 24.18 -10.09
N PHE A 130 7.95 23.13 -9.37
CA PHE A 130 7.85 23.15 -7.91
C PHE A 130 9.19 23.48 -7.24
N VAL A 131 10.30 22.85 -7.68
CA VAL A 131 11.64 23.14 -7.14
C VAL A 131 12.03 24.59 -7.40
N GLN A 132 11.82 25.09 -8.61
CA GLN A 132 12.10 26.48 -8.97
C GLN A 132 11.30 27.46 -8.11
N ALA A 133 10.02 27.19 -7.88
CA ALA A 133 9.17 28.02 -7.02
C ALA A 133 9.66 28.04 -5.57
N LEU A 134 10.06 26.89 -5.01
CA LEU A 134 10.62 26.82 -3.66
C LEU A 134 11.95 27.58 -3.55
N ASP A 135 12.84 27.42 -4.53
CA ASP A 135 14.13 28.13 -4.54
C ASP A 135 13.90 29.64 -4.66
N ALA A 136 12.98 30.09 -5.52
CA ALA A 136 12.63 31.50 -5.64
C ALA A 136 12.11 32.09 -4.33
N GLN A 137 11.19 31.39 -3.64
CA GLN A 137 10.68 31.82 -2.32
C GLN A 137 11.79 31.90 -1.28
N ARG A 138 12.70 30.93 -1.28
CA ARG A 138 13.85 30.91 -0.37
C ARG A 138 14.79 32.10 -0.62
N HIS A 139 15.12 32.36 -1.88
CA HIS A 139 15.98 33.47 -2.28
C HIS A 139 15.36 34.83 -1.95
N GLN A 140 14.06 35.02 -2.21
CA GLN A 140 13.34 36.24 -1.85
C GLN A 140 13.37 36.53 -0.35
N ARG A 141 13.41 35.49 0.49
CA ARG A 141 13.48 35.62 1.96
C ARG A 141 14.91 35.64 2.51
N GLY A 142 15.94 35.59 1.65
CA GLY A 142 17.33 35.54 2.07
C GLY A 142 17.71 34.30 2.89
N LEU A 143 16.96 33.20 2.74
CA LEU A 143 17.16 31.98 3.54
C LEU A 143 18.21 31.04 2.89
N PRO A 144 19.01 30.33 3.69
CA PRO A 144 19.94 29.33 3.18
C PRO A 144 19.20 28.05 2.76
N ALA A 145 19.80 27.27 1.86
CA ALA A 145 19.31 25.94 1.52
C ALA A 145 19.30 25.04 2.77
N SER A 146 18.21 24.28 2.98
CA SER A 146 18.09 23.35 4.10
C SER A 146 18.52 21.94 3.70
N GLY A 147 19.43 21.34 4.47
CA GLY A 147 19.83 19.94 4.33
C GLY A 147 18.97 18.96 5.14
N ALA A 148 17.92 19.42 5.82
CA ALA A 148 17.09 18.59 6.67
C ALA A 148 16.33 17.53 5.85
N THR A 149 16.38 16.27 6.27
CA THR A 149 15.69 15.16 5.61
C THR A 149 14.83 14.37 6.59
N ARG A 150 13.70 13.85 6.12
CA ARG A 150 12.76 13.01 6.88
C ARG A 150 12.48 11.72 6.11
N ARG A 151 12.23 10.63 6.86
CA ARG A 151 11.86 9.32 6.27
C ARG A 151 10.36 9.27 6.00
N LEU A 152 10.00 8.88 4.79
CA LEU A 152 8.66 8.42 4.43
C LEU A 152 8.72 6.89 4.33
N SER A 153 7.86 6.20 5.07
CA SER A 153 7.83 4.74 5.09
C SER A 153 6.39 4.28 5.23
N MET A 154 5.94 3.37 4.38
CA MET A 154 4.60 2.78 4.49
C MET A 154 4.55 1.37 3.93
N LYS A 155 3.67 0.56 4.52
CA LYS A 155 3.26 -0.74 3.99
C LYS A 155 2.09 -0.53 3.03
N VAL A 156 2.20 -1.10 1.84
CA VAL A 156 1.24 -0.95 0.75
C VAL A 156 0.70 -2.31 0.30
N ASN A 157 -0.54 -2.33 -0.19
CA ASN A 157 -1.12 -3.53 -0.79
C ASN A 157 -0.57 -3.76 -2.21
N ALA A 158 -0.95 -4.88 -2.83
CA ALA A 158 -0.47 -5.25 -4.16
C ALA A 158 -0.84 -4.21 -5.23
N HIS A 159 -2.06 -3.66 -5.19
CA HIS A 159 -2.57 -2.72 -6.21
C HIS A 159 -1.80 -1.40 -6.17
N MET A 160 -1.64 -0.80 -4.98
CA MET A 160 -0.86 0.43 -4.81
C MET A 160 0.61 0.21 -5.21
N ALA A 161 1.17 -0.97 -4.93
CA ALA A 161 2.54 -1.27 -5.35
C ALA A 161 2.67 -1.43 -6.87
N GLU A 162 1.66 -1.99 -7.54
CA GLU A 162 1.60 -2.12 -9.00
C GLU A 162 1.46 -0.76 -9.68
N ASP A 163 0.57 0.11 -9.19
CA ASP A 163 0.42 1.48 -9.69
C ASP A 163 1.75 2.24 -9.53
N PHE A 164 2.41 2.08 -8.39
CA PHE A 164 3.70 2.71 -8.12
C PHE A 164 4.82 2.21 -9.06
N LEU A 165 4.93 0.90 -9.27
CA LEU A 165 5.90 0.31 -10.20
C LEU A 165 5.61 0.71 -11.66
N THR A 166 4.34 0.80 -12.02
CA THR A 166 3.90 1.27 -13.35
C THR A 166 4.37 2.70 -13.58
N LEU A 167 4.19 3.60 -12.61
CA LEU A 167 4.68 4.97 -12.71
C LEU A 167 6.20 5.04 -12.78
N LEU A 168 6.94 4.23 -12.03
CA LEU A 168 8.40 4.16 -12.15
C LEU A 168 8.83 3.76 -13.57
N GLY A 169 8.17 2.76 -14.16
CA GLY A 169 8.43 2.33 -15.53
C GLY A 169 8.11 3.40 -16.58
N GLN A 170 6.98 4.10 -16.43
CA GLN A 170 6.54 5.15 -17.35
C GLN A 170 7.44 6.40 -17.30
N THR A 171 7.84 6.81 -16.09
CA THR A 171 8.59 8.05 -15.87
C THR A 171 10.10 7.87 -15.94
N ARG A 172 10.59 6.64 -15.74
CA ARG A 172 12.02 6.31 -15.56
C ARG A 172 12.69 7.03 -14.39
N MET A 173 11.91 7.58 -13.46
CA MET A 173 12.40 8.19 -12.22
C MET A 173 12.87 7.12 -11.23
N SER A 174 13.78 7.50 -10.32
CA SER A 174 13.99 6.73 -9.10
C SER A 174 12.77 6.78 -8.19
N GLN A 175 12.70 5.85 -7.23
CA GLN A 175 11.66 5.83 -6.21
C GLN A 175 11.50 7.17 -5.47
N THR A 176 12.63 7.79 -5.15
CA THR A 176 12.68 9.04 -4.39
C THR A 176 12.22 10.22 -5.24
N GLU A 177 12.61 10.27 -6.52
CA GLU A 177 12.16 11.31 -7.45
C GLU A 177 10.67 11.22 -7.74
N LEU A 178 10.15 10.01 -7.96
CA LEU A 178 8.71 9.81 -8.17
C LEU A 178 7.89 10.28 -6.97
N LEU A 179 8.31 9.94 -5.74
CA LEU A 179 7.63 10.41 -4.53
C LEU A 179 7.66 11.93 -4.41
N LYS A 180 8.79 12.59 -4.73
CA LYS A 180 8.90 14.05 -4.75
C LYS A 180 7.96 14.67 -5.78
N ALA A 181 7.93 14.12 -6.99
CA ALA A 181 7.10 14.62 -8.08
C ALA A 181 5.61 14.46 -7.80
N VAL A 182 5.19 13.33 -7.22
CA VAL A 182 3.80 13.12 -6.80
C VAL A 182 3.40 14.07 -5.68
N ILE A 183 4.28 14.32 -4.69
CA ILE A 183 4.02 15.32 -3.66
C ILE A 183 3.90 16.73 -4.25
N ALA A 184 4.75 17.10 -5.20
CA ALA A 184 4.65 18.37 -5.92
C ALA A 184 3.32 18.47 -6.68
N ARG A 185 2.87 17.38 -7.31
CA ARG A 185 1.57 17.31 -7.98
C ARG A 185 0.39 17.49 -7.02
N ILE A 186 0.42 16.83 -5.86
CA ILE A 186 -0.57 17.02 -4.79
C ILE A 186 -0.63 18.49 -4.36
N GLN A 187 0.54 19.11 -4.16
CA GLN A 187 0.61 20.51 -3.76
C GLN A 187 0.04 21.44 -4.81
N MET A 188 0.36 21.23 -6.09
CA MET A 188 -0.16 22.04 -7.18
C MET A 188 -1.69 21.94 -7.24
N ASP A 189 -2.25 20.73 -7.19
CA ASP A 189 -3.70 20.55 -7.33
C ASP A 189 -4.45 21.06 -6.08
N VAL A 190 -3.94 20.82 -4.87
CA VAL A 190 -4.65 21.10 -3.61
C VAL A 190 -4.38 22.52 -3.08
N LEU A 191 -3.13 22.98 -3.11
CA LEU A 191 -2.74 24.25 -2.48
C LEU A 191 -2.70 25.41 -3.48
N GLU A 192 -2.23 25.18 -4.71
CA GLU A 192 -2.12 26.24 -5.72
C GLU A 192 -3.41 26.40 -6.52
N ALA A 193 -3.81 25.36 -7.27
CA ALA A 193 -5.01 25.36 -8.09
C ALA A 193 -6.29 25.33 -7.24
N ARG A 194 -6.21 24.73 -6.05
CA ARG A 194 -7.35 24.48 -5.15
C ARG A 194 -8.49 23.81 -5.90
N ASP A 195 -8.16 22.77 -6.66
CA ASP A 195 -9.11 22.08 -7.53
C ASP A 195 -10.26 21.50 -6.69
N PRO A 196 -11.50 21.99 -6.87
CA PRO A 196 -12.62 21.58 -6.04
C PRO A 196 -12.98 20.10 -6.21
N GLN A 197 -12.78 19.51 -7.40
CA GLN A 197 -13.09 18.11 -7.65
C GLN A 197 -12.08 17.19 -6.96
N VAL A 198 -10.80 17.56 -7.01
CA VAL A 198 -9.73 16.86 -6.28
C VAL A 198 -9.97 16.94 -4.78
N ILE A 199 -10.22 18.14 -4.26
CA ILE A 199 -10.45 18.36 -2.82
C ILE A 199 -11.67 17.57 -2.34
N GLU A 200 -12.81 17.65 -3.04
CA GLU A 200 -14.02 16.90 -2.66
C GLU A 200 -13.78 15.39 -2.66
N THR A 201 -13.04 14.88 -3.65
CA THR A 201 -12.69 13.47 -3.74
C THR A 201 -11.81 13.03 -2.57
N LEU A 202 -10.76 13.80 -2.26
CA LEU A 202 -9.89 13.53 -1.13
C LEU A 202 -10.66 13.63 0.20
N GLN A 203 -11.55 14.61 0.38
CA GLN A 203 -12.41 14.73 1.55
C GLN A 203 -13.27 13.48 1.75
N ARG A 204 -13.94 13.01 0.69
CA ARG A 204 -14.73 11.76 0.74
C ARG A 204 -13.87 10.57 1.17
N LEU A 205 -12.67 10.43 0.59
CA LEU A 205 -11.76 9.34 0.94
C LEU A 205 -11.28 9.43 2.39
N THR A 206 -10.95 10.63 2.88
CA THR A 206 -10.53 10.82 4.28
C THR A 206 -11.62 10.45 5.28
N ARG A 207 -12.89 10.77 4.97
CA ARG A 207 -14.03 10.46 5.84
C ARG A 207 -14.29 8.96 6.01
N VAL A 208 -13.94 8.16 5.01
CA VAL A 208 -14.12 6.69 5.03
C VAL A 208 -12.93 5.97 5.67
N ALA A 209 -11.78 6.64 5.74
CA ALA A 209 -10.53 6.06 6.23
C ALA A 209 -10.19 6.39 7.69
N GLY A 210 -10.86 7.40 8.27
CA GLY A 210 -10.81 7.71 9.70
C GLY A 210 -11.74 6.82 10.51
#